data_AF-A0A1F5USH2-F1
#
_entry.id   AF-A0A1F5USH2-F1
#
_cell.length_a   1.000
_cell.length_b   1.000
_cell.length_c   1.000
_cell.angle_alpha   90.00
_cell.angle_beta   90.00
_cell.angle_gamma   90.00
#
_symmetry.space_group_name_H-M   'P 1'
#
loop_
_entity.id
_entity.type
_entity.pdbx_description
1 polymer ?
#
loop_
_entity_poly.entity_id
_entity_poly.type
_entity_poly.pdbx_seq_one_letter_code
_entity_poly.pdbx_strand_id
1 'polypeptide(L)'
;MARVKGGVTTRARKKKIFKLTKGFWGKKKNCYRFATEAVDRAGNFAYRDRKTKKRLFRQMWIIRISAILKENGLSYSKFMGAVKKAKVEINRKMLSDIAATDPKSFIKIIEAAKTA
;
A
#
# COMPACT_ATOMS: atom_id res chain seq x y z
N MET A 1 -21.07 39.82 -33.49
CA MET A 1 -20.57 38.98 -32.38
C MET A 1 -19.04 39.04 -32.38
N ALA A 2 -18.38 39.34 -31.25
CA ALA A 2 -16.92 39.50 -31.21
C ALA A 2 -16.20 38.14 -31.22
N ARG A 3 -15.16 37.99 -32.06
CA ARG A 3 -14.35 36.75 -32.16
C ARG A 3 -13.31 36.68 -31.06
N VAL A 4 -13.39 35.67 -30.18
CA VAL A 4 -12.40 35.44 -29.11
C VAL A 4 -11.33 34.42 -29.54
N LYS A 5 -10.05 34.73 -29.33
CA LYS A 5 -8.92 33.85 -29.68
C LYS A 5 -8.53 32.92 -28.51
N GLY A 6 -8.46 31.60 -28.74
CA GLY A 6 -8.23 30.58 -27.69
C GLY A 6 -6.76 30.13 -27.44
N GLY A 7 -5.76 30.85 -27.95
CA GLY A 7 -4.36 30.38 -27.91
C GLY A 7 -3.76 30.28 -26.49
N VAL A 8 -4.07 31.23 -25.62
CA VAL A 8 -3.48 31.31 -24.27
C VAL A 8 -4.06 30.23 -23.35
N THR A 9 -5.37 30.03 -23.40
CA THR A 9 -6.08 29.03 -22.59
C THR A 9 -5.67 27.60 -22.96
N THR A 10 -5.53 27.31 -24.25
CA THR A 10 -5.06 26.01 -24.72
C THR A 10 -3.61 25.73 -24.31
N ARG A 11 -2.72 26.72 -24.38
CA ARG A 11 -1.32 26.59 -23.91
C ARG A 11 -1.24 26.31 -22.41
N ALA A 12 -2.04 27.01 -21.60
CA ALA A 12 -2.09 26.79 -20.14
C ALA A 12 -2.54 25.36 -19.80
N ARG A 13 -3.59 24.85 -20.47
CA ARG A 13 -4.07 23.47 -20.29
C ARG A 13 -2.99 22.44 -20.64
N LYS A 14 -2.28 22.60 -21.77
CA LYS A 14 -1.18 21.70 -22.16
C LYS A 14 -0.05 21.70 -21.12
N LYS A 15 0.36 22.88 -20.63
CA LYS A 15 1.39 23.01 -19.58
C LYS A 15 0.99 22.30 -18.28
N LYS A 16 -0.29 22.35 -17.88
CA LYS A 16 -0.81 21.62 -16.70
C LYS A 16 -0.59 20.11 -16.84
N ILE A 17 -0.93 19.53 -17.99
CA ILE A 17 -0.73 18.10 -18.26
C ILE A 17 0.76 17.75 -18.27
N PHE A 18 1.60 18.53 -18.95
CA PHE A 18 3.04 18.25 -18.99
C PHE A 18 3.72 18.36 -17.62
N LYS A 19 3.18 19.17 -16.70
CA LYS A 19 3.65 19.22 -15.31
C LYS A 19 3.38 17.89 -14.57
N LEU A 20 2.29 17.20 -14.88
CA LEU A 20 1.92 15.91 -14.29
C LEU A 20 2.72 14.74 -14.87
N THR A 21 3.10 14.82 -16.15
CA THR A 21 3.86 13.76 -16.85
C THR A 21 5.37 13.91 -16.73
N LYS A 22 5.87 14.75 -15.81
CA LYS A 22 7.31 14.86 -15.56
C LYS A 22 7.87 13.49 -15.15
N GLY A 23 8.97 13.08 -15.77
CA GLY A 23 9.59 11.77 -15.54
C GLY A 23 8.99 10.62 -16.36
N PHE A 24 7.91 10.85 -17.13
CA PHE A 24 7.39 9.82 -18.03
C PHE A 24 8.35 9.57 -19.19
N TRP A 25 8.43 8.31 -19.63
CA TRP A 25 9.36 7.90 -20.67
C TRP A 25 8.88 8.25 -22.09
N GLY A 26 9.83 8.55 -22.99
CA GLY A 26 9.57 8.77 -24.41
C GLY A 26 8.57 9.91 -24.71
N LYS A 27 7.61 9.64 -25.60
CA LYS A 27 6.63 10.64 -26.07
C LYS A 27 5.62 11.08 -24.99
N LYS A 28 5.46 10.32 -23.91
CA LYS A 28 4.47 10.58 -22.86
C LYS A 28 4.76 11.84 -22.02
N LYS A 29 5.99 12.37 -22.07
CA LYS A 29 6.37 13.64 -21.42
C LYS A 29 6.24 14.87 -22.31
N ASN A 30 6.25 14.71 -23.64
CA ASN A 30 6.41 15.83 -24.58
C ASN A 30 5.25 15.97 -25.58
N CYS A 31 4.54 14.89 -25.89
CA CYS A 31 3.42 14.90 -26.84
C CYS A 31 2.09 14.93 -26.09
N TYR A 32 1.27 15.97 -26.29
CA TYR A 32 0.06 16.21 -25.49
C TYR A 32 -0.93 15.03 -25.50
N ARG A 33 -1.19 14.42 -26.67
CA ARG A 33 -2.11 13.29 -26.80
C ARG A 33 -1.68 12.08 -25.96
N PHE A 34 -0.41 11.68 -26.09
CA PHE A 34 0.15 10.58 -25.31
C PHE A 34 0.28 10.92 -23.82
N ALA A 35 0.52 12.20 -23.50
CA ALA A 35 0.61 12.67 -22.13
C ALA A 35 -0.74 12.56 -21.42
N THR A 36 -1.84 13.01 -22.04
CA THR A 36 -3.19 12.89 -21.46
C THR A 36 -3.58 11.43 -21.23
N GLU A 37 -3.40 10.56 -22.23
CA GLU A 37 -3.68 9.12 -22.11
C GLU A 37 -2.89 8.48 -20.96
N ALA A 38 -1.63 8.89 -20.78
CA ALA A 38 -0.79 8.39 -19.70
C ALA A 38 -1.24 8.88 -18.32
N VAL A 39 -1.65 10.15 -18.20
CA VAL A 39 -2.18 10.70 -16.94
C VAL A 39 -3.47 9.98 -16.53
N ASP A 40 -4.39 9.78 -17.47
CA ASP A 40 -5.68 9.13 -17.16
C ASP A 40 -5.46 7.68 -16.70
N ARG A 41 -4.57 6.95 -17.38
CA ARG A 41 -4.17 5.60 -16.97
C ARG A 41 -3.50 5.58 -15.59
N ALA A 42 -2.60 6.53 -15.33
CA ALA A 42 -1.95 6.65 -14.03
C ALA A 42 -2.95 6.97 -12.91
N GLY A 43 -3.97 7.79 -13.18
CA GLY A 43 -5.06 8.07 -12.24
C GLY A 43 -5.85 6.83 -11.86
N ASN A 44 -6.19 5.99 -12.85
CA ASN A 44 -6.89 4.72 -12.62
C ASN A 44 -6.05 3.76 -11.77
N PHE A 45 -4.76 3.61 -12.08
CA PHE A 45 -3.86 2.79 -11.25
C PHE A 45 -3.70 3.35 -9.85
N ALA A 46 -3.55 4.67 -9.68
CA ALA A 46 -3.47 5.27 -8.36
C ALA A 46 -4.70 4.98 -7.50
N TYR A 47 -5.91 5.04 -8.08
CA TYR A 47 -7.14 4.69 -7.37
C TYR A 47 -7.17 3.22 -6.94
N ARG A 48 -6.89 2.30 -7.87
CA ARG A 48 -6.82 0.86 -7.59
C ARG A 48 -5.78 0.56 -6.51
N ASP A 49 -4.58 1.10 -6.67
CA ASP A 49 -3.42 0.73 -5.85
C ASP A 49 -3.47 1.33 -4.45
N ARG A 50 -4.25 2.40 -4.20
CA ARG A 50 -4.59 2.81 -2.83
C ARG A 50 -5.31 1.70 -2.06
N LYS A 51 -6.19 0.93 -2.73
CA LYS A 51 -6.89 -0.22 -2.12
C LYS A 51 -5.95 -1.42 -2.03
N THR A 52 -5.18 -1.70 -3.08
CA THR A 52 -4.21 -2.81 -3.12
C THR A 52 -3.11 -2.66 -2.06
N LYS A 53 -2.58 -1.45 -1.85
CA LYS A 53 -1.57 -1.15 -0.83
C LYS A 53 -1.99 -1.67 0.56
N LYS A 54 -3.24 -1.42 0.96
CA LYS A 54 -3.78 -1.91 2.25
C LYS A 54 -3.74 -3.44 2.37
N ARG A 55 -4.01 -4.15 1.26
CA ARG A 55 -3.96 -5.62 1.20
C ARG A 55 -2.52 -6.14 1.24
N LEU A 56 -1.62 -5.53 0.47
CA LEU A 56 -0.20 -5.89 0.43
C LEU A 56 0.48 -5.73 1.80
N PHE A 57 0.22 -4.62 2.51
CA PHE A 57 0.75 -4.44 3.87
C PHE A 57 0.23 -5.51 4.83
N ARG A 58 -1.06 -5.84 4.76
CA ARG A 58 -1.64 -6.89 5.59
C ARG A 58 -1.01 -8.25 5.28
N GLN A 59 -0.79 -8.58 4.01
CA GLN A 59 -0.12 -9.81 3.60
C GLN A 59 1.31 -9.86 4.14
N MET A 60 2.06 -8.76 4.02
CA MET A 60 3.42 -8.65 4.56
C MET A 60 3.46 -8.85 6.08
N TRP A 61 2.53 -8.26 6.83
CA TRP A 61 2.45 -8.46 8.28
C TRP A 61 2.20 -9.93 8.64
N ILE A 62 1.31 -10.60 7.91
CA ILE A 62 1.03 -12.02 8.11
C ILE A 62 2.28 -12.87 7.83
N ILE A 63 3.00 -12.59 6.75
CA ILE A 63 4.24 -13.32 6.40
C ILE A 63 5.29 -13.16 7.50
N ARG A 64 5.52 -11.93 7.98
CA ARG A 64 6.48 -11.65 9.06
C ARG A 64 6.11 -12.37 10.35
N ILE A 65 4.85 -12.27 10.78
CA ILE A 65 4.35 -13.00 11.96
C ILE A 65 4.52 -14.52 11.76
N SER A 66 4.16 -15.03 10.59
CA SER A 66 4.26 -16.46 10.30
C SER A 66 5.69 -16.98 10.31
N ALA A 67 6.69 -16.16 9.97
CA ALA A 67 8.10 -16.57 10.02
C ALA A 67 8.52 -16.90 11.46
N ILE A 68 8.29 -15.97 12.39
CA ILE A 68 8.64 -16.17 13.81
C ILE A 68 7.78 -17.26 14.47
N LEU A 69 6.51 -17.38 14.09
CA LEU A 69 5.65 -18.45 14.62
C LEU A 69 6.13 -19.85 14.19
N LYS A 70 6.67 -19.99 12.98
CA LYS A 70 7.23 -21.27 12.50
C LYS A 70 8.44 -21.70 13.32
N GLU A 71 9.32 -20.76 13.69
CA GLU A 71 10.46 -21.04 14.58
C GLU A 71 9.99 -21.55 15.95
N ASN A 72 8.80 -21.11 16.41
CA ASN A 72 8.19 -21.51 17.67
C ASN A 72 7.20 -22.69 17.54
N GLY A 73 7.18 -23.37 16.39
CA GLY A 73 6.36 -24.56 16.13
C GLY A 73 4.85 -24.31 16.00
N LEU A 74 4.42 -23.05 15.81
CA LEU A 74 3.00 -22.66 15.75
C LEU A 74 2.62 -22.16 14.35
N SER A 75 1.38 -22.44 13.92
CA SER A 75 0.86 -21.89 12.66
C SER A 75 0.11 -20.57 12.89
N TYR A 76 0.13 -19.69 11.90
CA TYR A 76 -0.54 -18.38 11.96
C TYR A 76 -2.03 -18.49 12.31
N SER A 77 -2.75 -19.45 11.72
CA SER A 77 -4.18 -19.65 11.97
C SER A 77 -4.46 -20.02 13.43
N LYS A 78 -3.66 -20.95 13.98
CA LYS A 78 -3.77 -21.37 15.39
C LYS A 78 -3.47 -20.20 16.32
N PHE A 79 -2.38 -19.48 16.07
CA PHE A 79 -2.00 -18.29 16.85
C PHE A 79 -3.10 -17.24 16.86
N MET A 80 -3.64 -16.84 15.70
CA MET A 80 -4.70 -15.82 15.65
C MET A 80 -6.00 -16.26 16.32
N GLY A 81 -6.32 -17.56 16.29
CA GLY A 81 -7.45 -18.12 17.04
C GLY A 81 -7.23 -18.01 18.54
N ALA A 82 -6.03 -18.36 19.01
CA ALA A 82 -5.68 -18.34 20.42
C ALA A 82 -5.57 -16.90 20.98
N VAL A 83 -4.98 -15.97 20.23
CA VAL A 83 -4.97 -14.52 20.55
C VAL A 83 -6.39 -13.96 20.71
N LYS A 84 -7.34 -14.42 19.87
CA LYS A 84 -8.74 -14.01 19.97
C LYS A 84 -9.41 -14.59 21.22
N LYS A 85 -9.11 -15.84 21.59
CA LYS A 85 -9.60 -16.45 22.85
C LYS A 85 -9.04 -15.75 24.08
N ALA A 86 -7.76 -15.38 24.04
CA ALA A 86 -7.07 -14.59 25.06
C ALA A 86 -7.55 -13.13 25.15
N LYS A 87 -8.51 -12.70 24.31
CA LYS A 87 -9.03 -11.32 24.24
C LYS A 87 -7.95 -10.24 24.04
N VAL A 88 -6.85 -10.60 23.38
CA VAL A 88 -5.76 -9.68 23.07
C VAL A 88 -6.10 -8.93 21.78
N GLU A 89 -6.52 -7.67 21.90
CA GLU A 89 -6.97 -6.83 20.77
C GLU A 89 -5.82 -6.13 20.01
N ILE A 90 -4.68 -6.79 19.85
CA ILE A 90 -3.53 -6.21 19.15
C ILE A 90 -3.69 -6.38 17.63
N ASN A 91 -3.48 -5.29 16.90
CA ASN A 91 -3.54 -5.31 15.44
C ASN A 91 -2.31 -6.03 14.83
N ARG A 92 -2.48 -6.53 13.60
CA ARG A 92 -1.41 -7.26 12.87
C ARG A 92 -0.19 -6.40 12.54
N LYS A 93 -0.38 -5.09 12.41
CA LYS A 93 0.72 -4.15 12.15
C LYS A 93 1.68 -4.15 13.34
N MET A 94 1.16 -3.97 14.54
CA MET A 94 1.93 -3.96 15.79
C MET A 94 2.51 -5.33 16.09
N LEU A 95 1.75 -6.42 15.93
CA LEU A 95 2.30 -7.78 16.10
C LEU A 95 3.48 -8.03 15.15
N SER A 96 3.38 -7.61 13.89
CA SER A 96 4.48 -7.73 12.93
C SER A 96 5.68 -6.84 13.25
N ASP A 97 5.47 -5.71 13.92
CA ASP A 97 6.52 -4.76 14.27
C ASP A 97 7.29 -5.25 15.51
N ILE A 98 6.55 -5.72 16.53
CA ILE A 98 7.11 -6.37 17.72
C ILE A 98 7.90 -7.61 17.31
N ALA A 99 7.35 -8.45 16.42
CA ALA A 99 8.04 -9.63 15.90
C ALA A 99 9.38 -9.30 15.22
N ALA A 100 9.54 -8.09 14.67
CA ALA A 100 10.77 -7.68 13.98
C ALA A 100 11.76 -6.93 14.90
N THR A 101 11.25 -6.14 15.85
CA THR A 101 12.08 -5.27 16.71
C THR A 101 12.45 -5.93 18.03
N ASP A 102 11.53 -6.69 18.63
CA ASP A 102 11.75 -7.39 19.90
C ASP A 102 11.15 -8.81 19.88
N PRO A 103 11.92 -9.79 19.39
CA PRO A 103 11.51 -11.19 19.36
C PRO A 103 11.21 -11.76 20.76
N LYS A 104 11.88 -11.28 21.82
CA LYS A 104 11.70 -11.80 23.18
C LYS A 104 10.31 -11.46 23.71
N SER A 105 9.86 -10.23 23.50
CA SER A 105 8.49 -9.82 23.85
C SER A 105 7.45 -10.57 23.01
N PHE A 106 7.75 -10.85 21.74
CA PHE A 106 6.85 -11.63 20.89
C PHE A 106 6.68 -13.08 21.38
N ILE A 107 7.75 -13.72 21.88
CA ILE A 107 7.68 -15.06 22.47
C ILE A 107 6.73 -15.10 23.67
N LYS A 108 6.80 -14.11 24.57
CA LYS A 108 5.87 -14.01 25.71
C LYS A 108 4.40 -13.92 25.25
N ILE A 109 4.14 -13.22 24.15
CA ILE A 109 2.79 -13.15 23.55
C ILE A 109 2.36 -14.53 22.99
N ILE A 110 3.28 -15.26 22.37
CA ILE A 110 3.01 -16.63 21.89
C ILE A 110 2.67 -17.55 23.06
N GLU A 111 3.43 -17.49 24.16
CA GLU A 111 3.19 -18.29 25.36
C GLU A 111 1.84 -17.96 26.00
N ALA A 112 1.54 -16.67 26.19
CA ALA A 112 0.24 -16.21 26.69
C ALA A 112 -0.93 -16.63 25.78
N ALA A 113 -0.69 -16.76 24.48
CA ALA A 113 -1.68 -17.27 23.55
C ALA A 113 -1.83 -18.80 23.64
N LYS A 114 -0.77 -19.57 23.96
CA LYS A 114 -0.85 -21.04 24.07
C LYS A 114 -1.66 -21.51 25.27
N THR A 115 -1.69 -20.72 26.35
CA THR A 115 -2.43 -21.03 27.58
C THR A 115 -3.93 -20.77 27.50
N ALA A 116 -4.42 -20.10 26.45
CA ALA A 116 -5.83 -19.73 26.23
C ALA A 116 -6.52 -20.54 25.12
#